data_AF-A0A7K8RAU8-F1
#
_entry.id   AF-A0A7K8RAU8-F1
#
_cell.length_a   1.000
_cell.length_b   1.000
_cell.length_c   1.000
_cell.angle_alpha   90.00
_cell.angle_beta   90.00
_cell.angle_gamma   90.00
#
_symmetry.space_group_name_H-M   'P 1'
#
loop_
_entity.id
_entity.type
_entity.pdbx_description
1 polymer ?
#
loop_
_entity_poly.entity_id
_entity_poly.type
_entity_poly.pdbx_seq_one_letter_code
_entity_poly.pdbx_strand_id
1 'polypeptide(L)'
;LQLNHSGRYHCAGWVSNLWSQPWQTSPEVTVRVRRVPISGVSLWAQPPGGQVALGDRLVLSCAVAVGTGPLSFSWHRRGLVTPLGTGPHLDLHVGNKDNGHYQCR
;
A
#
# COMPACT_ATOMS: atom_id res chain seq x y z
N LEU A 1 1.16 13.83 4.64
CA LEU A 1 0.62 13.93 6.01
C LEU A 1 0.76 12.57 6.69
N GLN A 2 1.39 12.51 7.87
CA GLN A 2 1.55 11.27 8.63
C GLN A 2 0.36 11.09 9.60
N LEU A 3 0.08 9.87 10.05
CA LEU A 3 -1.02 9.59 11.00
C LEU A 3 -0.91 10.43 12.28
N ASN A 4 0.32 10.64 12.77
CA ASN A 4 0.64 11.46 13.94
C ASN A 4 0.43 12.97 13.71
N HIS A 5 0.17 13.43 12.49
CA HIS A 5 -0.23 14.81 12.20
C HIS A 5 -1.73 15.06 12.42
N SER A 6 -2.45 14.09 13.00
CA SER A 6 -3.82 14.31 13.44
C SER A 6 -3.80 15.15 14.72
N GLY A 7 -4.51 16.26 14.74
CA GLY A 7 -4.45 17.19 15.86
C GLY A 7 -5.34 18.41 15.66
N ARG A 8 -5.37 19.27 16.67
CA ARG A 8 -5.98 20.59 16.58
C ARG A 8 -4.89 21.60 16.27
N TYR A 9 -5.19 22.47 15.31
CA TYR A 9 -4.28 23.47 14.83
C TYR A 9 -4.98 24.82 14.92
N HIS A 10 -4.25 25.82 15.39
CA HIS A 10 -4.67 27.21 15.34
C HIS A 10 -3.49 28.07 14.92
N CYS A 11 -3.78 29.22 14.34
CA CYS A 11 -2.79 30.23 13.99
C CYS A 11 -2.77 31.30 15.09
N ALA A 12 -1.59 31.81 15.43
CA ALA A 12 -1.43 32.94 16.32
C ALA A 12 -0.54 33.99 15.64
N GLY A 13 -0.98 35.26 15.68
CA GLY A 13 -0.28 36.37 15.04
C GLY A 13 -0.19 37.59 15.94
N TRP A 14 0.84 38.40 15.72
CA TRP A 14 1.08 39.64 16.44
C TRP A 14 0.46 40.83 15.70
N VAL A 15 -0.16 41.77 16.42
CA VAL A 15 -0.74 42.99 15.84
C VAL A 15 -0.02 44.23 16.37
N SER A 16 0.81 44.85 15.52
CA SER A 16 1.68 45.99 15.89
C SER A 16 0.95 47.32 16.11
N ASN A 17 -0.32 47.41 15.70
CA ASN A 17 -1.01 48.70 15.54
C ASN A 17 -1.91 49.04 16.75
N LEU A 18 -1.90 48.22 17.80
CA LEU A 18 -2.70 48.41 19.01
C LEU A 18 -1.81 48.84 20.18
N TRP A 19 -2.30 49.77 21.00
CA TRP A 19 -1.59 50.29 22.18
C TRP A 19 -1.24 49.20 23.20
N SER A 20 -1.95 48.06 23.16
CA SER A 20 -1.74 46.88 24.01
C SER A 20 -0.94 45.74 23.36
N GLN A 21 -0.55 45.87 22.09
CA GLN A 21 0.12 44.84 21.26
C GLN A 21 -0.26 43.37 21.57
N PRO A 22 -1.53 42.96 21.44
CA PRO A 22 -1.95 41.62 21.84
C PRO A 22 -1.66 40.56 20.77
N TRP A 23 -1.49 39.31 21.22
CA TRP A 23 -1.55 38.13 20.36
C TRP A 23 -3.00 37.83 19.99
N GLN A 24 -3.27 37.68 18.68
CA GLN A 24 -4.57 37.24 18.19
C GLN A 24 -4.47 35.79 17.73
N THR A 25 -5.37 34.94 18.22
CA THR A 25 -5.46 33.52 17.84
C THR A 25 -6.68 33.27 16.96
N SER A 26 -6.52 32.44 15.94
CA SER A 26 -7.65 31.97 15.14
C SER A 26 -8.48 30.93 15.91
N PRO A 27 -9.71 30.62 15.44
CA PRO A 27 -10.39 29.39 15.83
C PRO A 27 -9.55 28.14 15.55
N GLU A 28 -9.77 27.08 16.33
CA GLU A 28 -9.11 25.79 16.10
C GLU A 28 -9.72 25.04 14.91
N VAL A 29 -8.87 24.39 14.12
CA VAL A 29 -9.25 23.44 13.09
C VAL A 29 -8.75 22.05 13.49
N THR A 30 -9.64 21.06 13.43
CA THR A 30 -9.26 19.66 13.68
C THR A 30 -8.87 18.97 12.38
N VAL A 31 -7.63 18.53 12.29
CA VAL A 31 -7.12 17.70 11.19
C VAL A 31 -7.17 16.24 11.61
N ARG A 32 -7.77 15.39 10.78
CA ARG A 32 -7.83 13.93 11.00
C ARG A 32 -7.20 13.21 9.81
N VAL A 33 -6.05 12.60 10.04
CA VAL A 33 -5.37 11.77 9.05
C VAL A 33 -5.77 10.31 9.28
N ARG A 34 -6.26 9.64 8.23
CA ARG A 34 -6.65 8.22 8.29
C ARG A 34 -5.95 7.45 7.17
N ARG A 35 -5.70 6.16 7.39
CA ARG A 35 -5.26 5.27 6.32
C ARG A 35 -6.45 4.90 5.45
N VAL A 36 -6.23 4.88 4.13
CA VAL A 36 -7.17 4.30 3.18
C VAL A 36 -6.96 2.79 3.19
N PRO A 37 -8.01 1.98 3.41
CA PRO A 37 -7.91 0.52 3.36
C PRO A 37 -7.51 0.06 1.97
N ILE A 38 -6.91 -1.13 1.91
CA ILE A 38 -6.51 -1.75 0.65
C ILE A 38 -7.76 -2.17 -0.13
N SER A 39 -7.83 -1.82 -1.42
CA SER A 39 -8.86 -2.31 -2.33
C SER A 39 -8.34 -2.38 -3.79
N GLY A 40 -9.02 -3.19 -4.61
CA GLY A 40 -8.64 -3.41 -6.01
C GLY A 40 -7.30 -4.14 -6.16
N VAL A 41 -7.17 -5.30 -5.48
CA VAL A 41 -6.00 -6.18 -5.67
C VAL A 41 -6.16 -6.94 -6.98
N SER A 42 -5.15 -6.87 -7.84
CA SER A 42 -5.14 -7.51 -9.15
C SER A 42 -3.85 -8.28 -9.38
N LEU A 43 -3.99 -9.44 -10.03
CA LEU A 43 -2.90 -10.35 -10.34
C LEU A 43 -2.79 -10.52 -11.86
N TRP A 44 -1.56 -10.48 -12.37
CA TRP A 44 -1.26 -10.74 -13.77
C TRP A 44 -0.08 -11.68 -13.90
N ALA A 45 -0.03 -12.40 -15.01
CA ALA A 45 1.05 -13.31 -15.37
C ALA A 45 1.75 -12.82 -16.63
N GLN A 46 3.05 -13.07 -16.73
CA GLN A 46 3.85 -12.93 -17.93
C GLN A 46 4.62 -14.24 -18.21
N PRO A 47 4.38 -14.89 -19.37
CA PRO A 47 3.49 -14.47 -20.46
C PRO A 47 1.99 -14.47 -20.08
N PRO A 48 1.16 -13.69 -20.79
CA PRO A 48 -0.28 -13.65 -20.57
C PRO A 48 -0.90 -15.06 -20.62
N GLY A 49 -1.85 -15.32 -19.72
CA GLY A 49 -2.49 -16.64 -19.58
C GLY A 49 -1.80 -17.58 -18.61
N GLY A 50 -0.54 -17.31 -18.23
CA GLY A 50 0.17 -18.08 -17.19
C GLY A 50 0.44 -19.54 -17.58
N GLN A 51 0.40 -19.85 -18.89
CA GLN A 51 0.74 -21.14 -19.45
C GLN A 51 2.14 -21.05 -20.04
N VAL A 52 3.07 -21.84 -19.52
CA VAL A 52 4.47 -21.92 -19.96
C VAL A 52 4.96 -23.36 -19.93
N ALA A 53 6.03 -23.66 -20.66
CA ALA A 53 6.63 -24.99 -20.62
C ALA A 53 7.46 -25.18 -19.34
N LEU A 54 7.78 -26.44 -19.03
CA LEU A 54 8.69 -26.76 -17.93
C LEU A 54 10.08 -26.16 -18.19
N GLY A 55 10.66 -25.54 -17.16
CA GLY A 55 11.94 -24.85 -17.21
C GLY A 55 11.83 -23.38 -17.65
N ASP A 56 10.71 -22.97 -18.23
CA ASP A 56 10.50 -21.59 -18.62
C ASP A 56 10.31 -20.68 -17.41
N ARG A 57 10.55 -19.39 -17.63
CA ARG A 57 10.35 -18.35 -16.62
C ARG A 57 8.90 -17.84 -16.68
N LEU A 58 8.25 -17.82 -15.52
CA LEU A 58 6.93 -17.23 -15.31
C LEU A 58 7.05 -16.14 -14.25
N VAL A 59 6.62 -14.92 -14.59
CA VAL A 59 6.54 -13.82 -13.62
C VAL A 59 5.09 -13.54 -13.29
N LEU A 60 4.75 -13.59 -12.01
CA LEU A 60 3.46 -13.13 -11.50
C LEU A 60 3.63 -11.75 -10.88
N SER A 61 2.73 -10.83 -11.21
CA SER A 61 2.70 -9.47 -10.69
C SER A 61 1.42 -9.25 -9.89
N CYS A 62 1.53 -8.57 -8.75
CA CYS A 62 0.42 -8.17 -7.90
C CYS A 62 0.43 -6.65 -7.75
N ALA A 63 -0.70 -6.01 -8.01
CA ALA A 63 -0.88 -4.59 -7.71
C ALA A 63 -2.10 -4.34 -6.85
N VAL A 64 -2.06 -3.19 -6.20
CA VAL A 64 -3.09 -2.67 -5.33
C VAL A 64 -3.49 -1.31 -5.87
N ALA A 65 -4.72 -1.16 -6.33
CA ALA A 65 -5.21 0.10 -6.89
C ALA A 65 -5.31 1.20 -5.83
N VAL A 66 -5.72 0.82 -4.61
CA VAL A 66 -5.98 1.76 -3.52
C VAL A 66 -5.39 1.23 -2.22
N GLY A 67 -4.68 2.09 -1.49
CA GLY A 67 -4.15 1.79 -0.15
C GLY A 67 -3.27 2.92 0.37
N THR A 68 -3.05 2.99 1.68
CA THR A 68 -2.14 3.97 2.30
C THR A 68 -1.06 3.30 3.13
N GLY A 69 0.20 3.69 2.87
CA GLY A 69 1.37 3.25 3.63
C GLY A 69 2.25 2.28 2.83
N PRO A 70 3.31 1.75 3.45
CA PRO A 70 4.08 0.66 2.86
C PRO A 70 3.18 -0.59 2.79
N LEU A 71 2.94 -1.06 1.57
CA LEU A 71 2.17 -2.28 1.34
C LEU A 71 3.07 -3.50 1.54
N SER A 72 2.53 -4.51 2.22
CA SER A 72 3.17 -5.82 2.32
C SER A 72 2.45 -6.78 1.39
N PHE A 73 3.23 -7.61 0.71
CA PHE A 73 2.71 -8.60 -0.23
C PHE A 73 3.16 -9.98 0.22
N SER A 74 2.28 -10.96 0.08
CA SER A 74 2.65 -12.35 0.22
C SER A 74 1.99 -13.21 -0.84
N TRP A 75 2.80 -14.09 -1.42
CA TRP A 75 2.40 -15.00 -2.48
C TRP A 75 2.06 -16.36 -1.92
N HIS A 76 0.93 -16.91 -2.34
CA HIS A 76 0.44 -18.22 -1.90
C HIS A 76 0.03 -19.03 -3.11
N ARG A 77 0.30 -20.33 -3.06
CA ARG A 77 -0.28 -21.31 -3.98
C ARG A 77 -1.25 -22.18 -3.21
N ARG A 78 -2.45 -22.39 -3.76
CA ARG A 78 -3.47 -23.24 -3.14
C ARG A 78 -2.88 -24.63 -2.87
N GLY A 79 -3.00 -25.09 -1.62
CA GLY A 79 -2.43 -26.35 -1.16
C GLY A 79 -1.07 -26.25 -0.47
N LEU A 80 -0.40 -25.09 -0.52
CA LEU A 80 0.76 -24.79 0.32
C LEU A 80 0.38 -23.90 1.49
N VAL A 81 0.88 -24.26 2.68
CA VAL A 81 0.72 -23.47 3.90
C VAL A 81 1.73 -22.32 3.95
N THR A 82 2.92 -22.54 3.42
CA THR A 82 4.01 -21.56 3.44
C THR A 82 3.91 -20.60 2.25
N PRO A 83 4.14 -19.29 2.48
CA PRO A 83 4.23 -18.32 1.40
C PRO A 83 5.40 -18.64 0.47
N LEU A 84 5.21 -18.38 -0.82
CA LEU A 84 6.21 -18.58 -1.85
C LEU A 84 7.19 -17.40 -1.96
N GLY A 85 6.78 -16.22 -1.51
CA GLY A 85 7.59 -15.02 -1.59
C GLY A 85 6.87 -13.79 -1.08
N THR A 86 7.63 -12.70 -1.02
CA THR A 86 7.19 -11.39 -0.59
C THR A 86 7.55 -10.36 -1.65
N GLY A 87 6.69 -9.36 -1.83
CA GLY A 87 6.88 -8.28 -2.80
C GLY A 87 5.89 -8.32 -3.96
N PRO A 88 5.90 -7.28 -4.82
CA PRO A 88 4.91 -7.12 -5.88
C PRO A 88 5.10 -8.10 -7.03
N HIS A 89 6.22 -8.80 -7.11
CA HIS A 89 6.55 -9.77 -8.16
C HIS A 89 6.96 -11.10 -7.54
N LEU A 90 6.53 -12.20 -8.15
CA LEU A 90 7.01 -13.54 -7.89
C LEU A 90 7.62 -14.10 -9.18
N ASP A 91 8.90 -14.43 -9.12
CA ASP A 91 9.64 -15.04 -10.22
C ASP A 91 9.70 -16.56 -10.02
N LEU A 92 9.26 -17.31 -11.02
CA LEU A 92 9.20 -18.76 -10.98
C LEU A 92 9.95 -19.34 -12.18
N HIS A 93 10.87 -20.26 -11.91
CA HIS A 93 11.36 -21.21 -12.90
C HIS A 93 10.46 -22.45 -12.84
N VAL A 94 9.59 -22.61 -13.83
CA VAL A 94 8.46 -23.53 -13.71
C VAL A 94 8.91 -24.98 -13.69
N GLY A 95 8.68 -25.65 -12.55
CA GLY A 95 8.87 -27.09 -12.39
C GLY A 95 7.55 -27.86 -12.34
N ASN A 96 7.65 -29.19 -12.29
CA ASN A 96 6.50 -30.11 -12.25
C ASN A 96 5.53 -29.83 -11.08
N LYS A 97 6.04 -29.24 -9.99
CA LYS A 97 5.26 -28.95 -8.79
C LYS A 97 4.60 -27.57 -8.82
N ASP A 98 4.85 -26.76 -9.85
CA ASP A 98 4.43 -25.36 -9.89
C ASP A 98 3.08 -25.13 -10.57
N ASN A 99 2.46 -26.17 -11.10
CA ASN A 99 1.08 -26.10 -11.55
C ASN A 99 0.13 -25.85 -10.38
N GLY A 100 -0.78 -24.88 -10.51
CA GLY A 100 -1.82 -24.63 -9.53
C GLY A 100 -2.39 -23.21 -9.56
N HIS A 101 -3.24 -22.92 -8.58
CA HIS A 101 -3.84 -21.60 -8.42
C HIS A 101 -2.99 -20.74 -7.48
N TYR A 102 -2.60 -19.57 -7.97
CA TYR A 102 -1.83 -18.58 -7.24
C TYR A 102 -2.72 -17.43 -6.78
N GLN A 103 -2.40 -16.90 -5.61
CA GLN A 103 -3.07 -15.74 -5.03
C GLN A 103 -2.03 -14.85 -4.34
N CYS A 104 -2.20 -13.54 -4.49
CA CYS A 104 -1.45 -12.55 -3.73
C CYS A 104 -2.36 -11.88 -2.71
N ARG A 105 -1.81 -11.55 -1.54
CA ARG A 105 -2.50 -10.86 -0.44
C ARG A 105 -1.58 -9.82 0.20
#